data_AF-A0A966ANR1-F1
#
_entry.id   AF-A0A966ANR1-F1
#
_cell.length_a   1.000
_cell.length_b   1.000
_cell.length_c   1.000
_cell.angle_alpha   90.00
_cell.angle_beta   90.00
_cell.angle_gamma   90.00
#
_symmetry.space_group_name_H-M   'P 1'
#
loop_
_entity.id
_entity.type
_entity.pdbx_description
1 polymer ?
#
loop_
_entity_poly.entity_id
_entity_poly.type
_entity_poly.pdbx_seq_one_letter_code
_entity_poly.pdbx_strand_id
1 'polypeptide(L)'
;MKGPLKWLVGVVGVIVVLFVAAAIVLPLVIDPNDYKQELIAQVKERTGRDLRIDGDIELSVFPWIGLKLGKIALSNAAGFDNPVFASTDKVSIRVKLLPLFSKRLEMDTVTVHGLTLNLARDRNGRSNWDDLAK
;
A
#
# COMPACT_ATOMS: atom_id res chain seq x y z
N MET A 1 -46.59 -18.31 -3.17
CA MET A 1 -45.22 -18.27 -3.74
C MET A 1 -44.16 -17.85 -2.69
N LYS A 2 -44.11 -18.49 -1.51
CA LYS A 2 -43.23 -18.08 -0.37
C LYS A 2 -41.98 -18.95 -0.18
N GLY A 3 -41.77 -19.94 -1.06
CA GLY A 3 -40.69 -20.93 -0.97
C GLY A 3 -39.29 -20.38 -1.28
N PRO A 4 -39.03 -19.84 -2.48
CA PRO A 4 -37.67 -19.47 -2.88
C PRO A 4 -37.13 -18.22 -2.16
N LEU A 5 -38.02 -17.30 -1.77
CA LEU A 5 -37.62 -16.04 -1.12
C LEU A 5 -37.03 -16.27 0.29
N LYS A 6 -37.55 -17.23 1.05
CA LYS A 6 -37.03 -17.55 2.39
C LYS A 6 -35.62 -18.13 2.34
N TRP A 7 -35.36 -19.01 1.36
CA TRP A 7 -34.02 -19.56 1.13
C TRP A 7 -33.04 -18.50 0.64
N LEU A 8 -33.48 -17.63 -0.28
CA LEU A 8 -32.65 -16.52 -0.76
C LEU A 8 -32.24 -15.58 0.38
N VAL A 9 -33.18 -15.19 1.25
CA VAL A 9 -32.91 -14.35 2.42
C VAL A 9 -31.94 -15.05 3.39
N GLY A 10 -32.13 -16.36 3.62
CA GLY A 10 -31.21 -17.14 4.45
C GLY A 10 -29.78 -17.17 3.88
N VAL A 11 -29.63 -17.40 2.58
CA VAL A 11 -28.32 -17.42 1.90
C VAL A 11 -27.64 -16.06 1.97
N VAL A 12 -28.38 -14.99 1.68
CA VAL A 12 -27.84 -13.62 1.77
C VAL A 12 -27.41 -13.31 3.20
N GLY A 13 -28.20 -13.70 4.20
CA GLY A 13 -27.85 -13.53 5.61
C GLY A 13 -26.53 -14.22 5.99
N VAL A 14 -26.35 -15.48 5.57
CA VAL A 14 -25.10 -16.23 5.82
C VAL A 14 -23.91 -15.55 5.15
N ILE A 15 -24.06 -15.10 3.89
CA ILE A 15 -22.99 -14.40 3.16
C ILE A 15 -22.58 -13.12 3.91
N VAL A 16 -23.54 -12.32 4.36
CA VAL A 16 -23.25 -11.10 5.13
C VAL A 16 -22.50 -11.42 6.42
N VAL A 17 -22.93 -12.46 7.16
CA VAL A 17 -22.23 -12.89 8.38
C VAL A 17 -20.80 -13.32 8.08
N LEU A 18 -20.57 -14.06 6.99
CA LEU A 18 -19.22 -14.45 6.57
C LEU A 18 -18.34 -13.25 6.22
N PHE A 19 -18.87 -12.25 5.52
CA PHE A 19 -18.12 -11.03 5.21
C PHE A 19 -17.78 -10.23 6.48
N VAL A 20 -18.71 -10.11 7.43
CA VAL A 20 -18.46 -9.43 8.71
C VAL A 20 -17.40 -10.19 9.52
N ALA A 21 -17.51 -11.51 9.60
CA ALA A 21 -16.52 -12.35 10.27
C ALA A 21 -15.14 -12.19 9.63
N ALA A 22 -15.05 -12.23 8.30
CA ALA A 22 -13.79 -12.02 7.58
C ALA A 22 -13.21 -10.62 7.84
N ALA A 23 -14.03 -9.57 7.82
CA ALA A 23 -13.58 -8.20 8.10
C ALA A 23 -13.02 -8.02 9.53
N ILE A 24 -13.46 -8.84 10.48
CA ILE A 24 -12.92 -8.83 11.86
C ILE A 24 -11.66 -9.69 11.96
N VAL A 25 -11.67 -10.88 11.36
CA VAL A 25 -10.58 -11.86 11.49
C VAL A 25 -9.34 -11.44 10.70
N LEU A 26 -9.50 -10.91 9.48
CA LEU A 26 -8.37 -10.59 8.61
C LEU A 26 -7.33 -9.65 9.26
N PRO A 27 -7.70 -8.51 9.89
CA PRO A 27 -6.73 -7.63 10.56
C PRO A 27 -6.15 -8.23 11.86
N LEU A 28 -6.75 -9.31 12.40
CA LEU A 28 -6.21 -10.01 13.58
C LEU A 28 -5.18 -11.08 13.20
N VAL A 29 -5.25 -11.59 11.96
CA VAL A 29 -4.37 -12.67 11.48
C VAL A 29 -3.25 -12.12 10.59
N ILE A 30 -3.47 -10.98 9.94
CA ILE A 30 -2.50 -10.37 9.02
C ILE A 30 -2.07 -9.02 9.60
N ASP A 31 -0.81 -8.96 10.06
CA ASP A 31 -0.15 -7.70 10.41
C ASP A 31 0.75 -7.24 9.26
N PRO A 32 0.47 -6.09 8.61
CA PRO A 32 1.36 -5.54 7.58
C PRO A 32 2.76 -5.22 8.07
N ASN A 33 2.94 -5.01 9.38
CA ASN A 33 4.23 -4.62 9.95
C ASN A 33 5.25 -5.78 9.91
N ASP A 34 4.79 -7.03 9.86
CA ASP A 34 5.65 -8.20 9.66
C ASP A 34 6.43 -8.12 8.33
N TYR A 35 5.84 -7.48 7.31
CA TYR A 35 6.42 -7.33 5.97
C TYR A 35 7.18 -6.02 5.78
N LYS A 36 7.16 -5.12 6.77
CA LYS A 36 7.75 -3.78 6.66
C LYS A 36 9.24 -3.82 6.32
N GLN A 37 10.00 -4.69 6.98
CA GLN A 37 11.44 -4.83 6.73
C GLN A 37 11.73 -5.41 5.35
N GLU A 38 10.94 -6.38 4.92
CA GLU A 38 11.06 -6.96 3.59
C GLU A 38 10.78 -5.92 2.50
N LEU A 39 9.77 -5.07 2.66
CA LEU A 39 9.50 -3.95 1.75
C LEU A 39 10.67 -2.98 1.65
N ILE A 40 11.26 -2.60 2.80
CA ILE A 40 12.43 -1.71 2.84
C ILE A 40 13.62 -2.36 2.09
N ALA A 41 13.87 -3.65 2.35
CA ALA A 41 14.94 -4.40 1.69
C ALA A 41 14.73 -4.49 0.17
N GLN A 42 13.51 -4.80 -0.27
CA GLN A 42 13.18 -4.87 -1.70
C GLN A 42 13.33 -3.51 -2.39
N VAL A 43 12.95 -2.40 -1.74
CA VAL A 43 13.16 -1.07 -2.30
C VAL A 43 14.66 -0.77 -2.41
N LYS A 44 15.46 -1.13 -1.41
CA LYS A 44 16.91 -0.99 -1.44
C LYS A 44 17.54 -1.81 -2.57
N GLU A 45 17.12 -3.05 -2.74
CA GLU A 45 17.60 -3.94 -3.80
C GLU A 45 17.26 -3.41 -5.20
N ARG A 46 16.04 -2.90 -5.39
CA ARG A 46 15.55 -2.45 -6.69
C ARG A 46 16.05 -1.07 -7.10
N THR A 47 16.24 -0.17 -6.14
CA THR A 47 16.54 1.25 -6.41
C THR A 47 17.93 1.67 -5.93
N GLY A 48 18.58 0.87 -5.08
CA GLY A 48 19.80 1.27 -4.37
C GLY A 48 19.57 2.29 -3.23
N ARG A 49 18.32 2.70 -2.99
CA ARG A 49 17.96 3.76 -2.03
C ARG A 49 17.37 3.20 -0.75
N ASP A 50 17.60 3.90 0.34
CA ASP A 50 17.06 3.55 1.64
C ASP A 50 15.66 4.12 1.79
N LEU A 51 14.68 3.22 1.97
CA LEU A 51 13.32 3.58 2.35
C LEU A 51 13.19 3.57 3.87
N ARG A 52 12.73 4.69 4.43
CA ARG A 52 12.36 4.80 5.83
C ARG A 52 10.85 4.97 5.96
N ILE A 53 10.25 4.13 6.78
CA ILE A 53 8.82 4.17 7.11
C ILE A 53 8.70 4.41 8.60
N ASP A 54 8.17 5.57 8.98
CA ASP A 54 7.98 5.97 10.36
C ASP A 54 6.62 5.50 10.88
N GLY A 55 6.62 4.88 12.06
CA GLY A 55 5.42 4.28 12.65
C GLY A 55 4.96 3.04 11.90
N ASP A 56 3.73 2.63 12.19
CA ASP A 56 3.20 1.35 11.73
C ASP A 56 2.43 1.50 10.41
N ILE A 57 2.36 0.40 9.66
CA ILE A 57 1.52 0.26 8.48
C ILE A 57 0.15 -0.23 8.96
N GLU A 58 -0.87 0.60 8.81
CA GLU A 58 -2.24 0.26 9.19
C GLU A 58 -2.95 -0.47 8.06
N LEU A 59 -3.52 -1.64 8.36
CA LEU A 59 -4.42 -2.36 7.46
C LEU A 59 -5.86 -1.92 7.65
N SER A 60 -6.53 -1.59 6.55
CA SER A 60 -7.97 -1.38 6.48
C SER A 60 -8.59 -2.46 5.60
N VAL A 61 -9.65 -3.12 6.05
CA VAL A 61 -10.29 -4.22 5.31
C VAL A 61 -11.75 -3.95 4.93
N PHE A 62 -12.37 -2.90 5.46
CA PHE A 62 -13.75 -2.53 5.16
C PHE A 62 -13.91 -1.00 5.05
N PRO A 63 -14.69 -0.50 4.07
CA PRO A 63 -15.38 -1.24 3.00
C PRO A 63 -14.48 -1.63 1.81
N TRP A 64 -13.20 -1.26 1.84
CA TRP A 64 -12.18 -1.66 0.86
C TRP A 64 -10.91 -2.13 1.57
N ILE A 65 -10.09 -2.92 0.87
CA ILE A 65 -8.75 -3.30 1.32
C ILE A 65 -7.80 -2.14 1.04
N GLY A 66 -7.07 -1.69 2.06
CA GLY A 66 -6.07 -0.66 1.91
C GLY A 66 -5.02 -0.66 3.00
N LEU A 67 -3.88 -0.06 2.67
CA LEU A 67 -2.76 0.18 3.57
C LEU A 67 -2.62 1.68 3.78
N LYS A 68 -2.48 2.12 5.03
CA LYS A 68 -2.13 3.49 5.37
C LYS A 68 -0.76 3.50 6.04
N LEU A 69 0.08 4.39 5.56
CA LEU A 69 1.41 4.62 6.10
C LEU A 69 1.47 6.06 6.60
N GLY A 70 2.16 6.26 7.71
CA GLY A 70 2.51 7.58 8.22
C GLY A 70 3.61 8.23 7.38
N LYS A 71 4.56 8.86 8.06
CA LYS A 71 5.67 9.54 7.41
C LYS A 71 6.57 8.52 6.72
N ILE A 72 6.86 8.73 5.45
CA ILE A 72 7.84 7.93 4.71
C ILE A 72 8.86 8.85 4.05
N ALA A 73 10.09 8.38 3.93
CA ALA A 73 11.17 9.08 3.25
C ALA A 73 12.02 8.11 2.44
N LEU A 74 12.36 8.49 1.22
CA LEU A 74 13.27 7.77 0.34
C LEU A 74 14.57 8.55 0.19
N SER A 75 15.70 7.89 0.40
CA SER A 75 17.01 8.51 0.21
C SER A 75 17.23 8.91 -1.25
N ASN A 76 18.16 9.84 -1.44
CA ASN A 76 18.55 10.25 -2.78
C ASN A 76 19.42 9.21 -3.49
N ALA A 77 19.49 9.33 -4.81
CA ALA A 77 20.44 8.55 -5.60
C ALA A 77 21.88 8.91 -5.19
N ALA A 78 22.78 7.94 -5.35
CA ALA A 78 24.21 8.17 -5.12
C ALA A 78 24.73 9.29 -6.03
N GLY A 79 25.53 10.20 -5.47
CA GLY A 79 26.12 11.32 -6.21
C GLY A 79 25.31 12.63 -6.21
N PHE A 80 24.25 12.72 -5.41
CA PHE A 80 23.49 13.96 -5.21
C PHE A 80 23.64 14.47 -3.77
N ASP A 81 23.80 15.79 -3.61
CA ASP A 81 24.14 16.42 -2.32
C ASP A 81 23.02 16.34 -1.27
N ASN A 82 21.75 16.41 -1.69
CA ASN A 82 20.62 16.33 -0.77
C ASN A 82 20.42 14.86 -0.36
N PRO A 83 20.40 14.51 0.93
CA PRO A 83 20.26 13.11 1.38
C PRO A 83 18.88 12.51 1.12
N VAL A 84 17.84 13.33 0.97
CA VAL A 84 16.44 12.88 0.81
C VAL A 84 15.95 13.23 -0.59
N PHE A 85 15.46 12.24 -1.34
CA PHE A 85 14.83 12.48 -2.64
C PHE A 85 13.35 12.81 -2.50
N ALA A 86 12.61 11.98 -1.76
CA ALA A 86 11.17 12.14 -1.58
C ALA A 86 10.80 11.91 -0.12
N SER A 87 9.86 12.71 0.38
CA SER A 87 9.22 12.49 1.67
C SER A 87 7.74 12.79 1.60
N THR A 88 6.96 12.14 2.46
CA THR A 88 5.52 12.35 2.55
C THR A 88 5.07 12.25 4.01
N ASP A 89 3.97 12.90 4.35
CA ASP A 89 3.39 12.83 5.69
C ASP A 89 2.50 11.60 5.87
N LYS A 90 1.74 11.24 4.84
CA LYS A 90 0.87 10.06 4.80
C LYS A 90 0.75 9.52 3.39
N VAL A 91 0.74 8.20 3.28
CA VAL A 91 0.40 7.47 2.06
C VAL A 91 -0.78 6.55 2.33
N SER A 92 -1.74 6.49 1.43
CA SER A 92 -2.85 5.55 1.48
C SER A 92 -2.99 4.84 0.15
N ILE A 93 -2.93 3.52 0.18
CA ILE A 93 -3.03 2.66 -0.99
C ILE A 93 -4.29 1.82 -0.84
N ARG A 94 -5.12 1.77 -1.88
CA ARG A 94 -6.29 0.90 -1.96
C ARG A 94 -6.15 -0.05 -3.13
N VAL A 95 -6.63 -1.27 -2.92
CA VAL A 95 -6.65 -2.31 -3.95
C VAL A 95 -8.05 -2.86 -4.10
N LYS A 96 -8.40 -3.30 -5.30
CA LYS A 96 -9.72 -3.87 -5.56
C LYS A 96 -9.86 -5.23 -4.88
N LEU A 97 -10.97 -5.45 -4.19
CA LEU A 97 -11.21 -6.72 -3.49
C LEU A 97 -11.52 -7.89 -4.46
N LEU A 98 -12.35 -7.67 -5.48
CA LEU A 98 -12.79 -8.75 -6.38
C LEU A 98 -11.62 -9.46 -7.12
N PRO A 99 -10.63 -8.75 -7.68
CA PRO A 99 -9.48 -9.38 -8.33
C PRO A 99 -8.58 -10.19 -7.38
N LEU A 100 -8.54 -9.85 -6.08
CA LEU A 100 -7.72 -10.56 -5.10
C LEU A 100 -8.18 -12.01 -4.89
N PHE A 101 -9.49 -12.30 -5.03
CA PHE A 101 -9.99 -13.68 -5.03
C PHE A 101 -9.43 -14.52 -6.19
N SER A 102 -9.04 -13.86 -7.28
CA SER A 102 -8.31 -14.47 -8.42
C SER A 102 -6.80 -14.34 -8.30
N LYS A 103 -6.27 -13.97 -7.12
CA LYS A 103 -4.85 -13.66 -6.88
C LYS A 103 -4.28 -12.58 -7.80
N ARG A 104 -5.13 -11.69 -8.32
CA ARG A 104 -4.71 -10.54 -9.13
C ARG A 104 -4.69 -9.30 -8.26
N LEU A 105 -3.53 -8.67 -8.20
CA LEU A 105 -3.35 -7.40 -7.51
C LEU A 105 -3.70 -6.26 -8.48
N GLU A 106 -4.81 -5.57 -8.23
CA GLU A 106 -5.21 -4.38 -8.98
C GLU A 106 -5.28 -3.18 -8.03
N MET A 107 -4.46 -2.16 -8.32
CA MET A 107 -4.49 -0.88 -7.61
C MET A 107 -5.78 -0.14 -7.96
N ASP A 108 -6.46 0.37 -6.94
CA ASP A 108 -7.66 1.19 -7.09
C ASP A 108 -7.31 2.68 -6.96
N THR A 109 -6.69 3.07 -5.85
CA THR A 109 -6.33 4.46 -5.59
C THR A 109 -5.05 4.53 -4.78
N VAL A 110 -4.18 5.47 -5.14
CA VAL A 110 -3.03 5.88 -4.32
C VAL A 110 -3.22 7.36 -3.97
N THR A 111 -3.23 7.67 -2.68
CA THR A 111 -3.32 9.03 -2.16
C THR A 111 -2.06 9.34 -1.38
N VAL A 112 -1.45 10.49 -1.70
CA VAL A 112 -0.24 10.96 -1.05
C VAL A 112 -0.51 12.35 -0.47
N HIS A 113 -0.20 12.55 0.79
CA HIS A 113 -0.33 13.82 1.48
C HIS A 113 1.04 14.33 1.94
N GLY A 114 1.28 15.64 1.78
CA GLY A 114 2.53 16.28 2.20
C GLY A 114 3.74 15.86 1.35
N LEU A 115 3.56 15.56 0.06
CA LEU A 115 4.66 15.16 -0.82
C LEU A 115 5.67 16.30 -0.98
N THR A 116 6.91 16.04 -0.62
CA THR A 116 8.07 16.88 -0.91
C THR A 116 9.03 16.11 -1.80
N LEU A 117 9.45 16.71 -2.91
CA LEU A 117 10.40 16.14 -3.86
C LEU A 117 11.60 17.07 -4.02
N ASN A 118 12.79 16.52 -3.83
CA ASN A 118 14.06 17.19 -4.10
C ASN A 118 14.58 16.71 -5.45
N LEU A 119 14.18 17.40 -6.51
CA LEU A 119 14.57 17.09 -7.88
C LEU A 119 15.88 17.81 -8.23
N ALA A 120 16.87 17.06 -8.67
CA ALA A 120 18.17 17.57 -9.04
C ALA A 120 18.67 16.93 -10.34
N ARG A 121 19.47 17.69 -11.08
CA ARG A 121 20.13 17.24 -12.30
C ARG A 121 21.62 17.56 -12.20
N ASP A 122 22.46 16.55 -12.45
CA ASP A 122 23.91 16.72 -12.42
C ASP A 122 24.42 17.45 -13.69
N ARG A 123 25.71 17.82 -13.69
CA ARG A 123 26.36 18.48 -14.84
C ARG A 123 26.40 17.62 -16.10
N ASN A 124 26.24 16.31 -15.96
CA ASN A 124 26.19 15.35 -17.08
C ASN A 124 24.76 15.17 -17.61
N GLY A 125 23.79 15.91 -17.08
CA GLY A 125 22.39 15.82 -17.49
C GLY A 125 21.62 14.63 -16.90
N ARG A 126 22.22 13.87 -15.98
CA ARG A 126 21.53 12.78 -15.28
C ARG A 126 20.66 13.34 -14.16
N SER A 127 19.42 12.89 -14.11
CA SER A 127 18.46 13.31 -13.08
C SER A 127 18.48 12.33 -11.92
N ASN A 128 18.23 12.80 -10.71
CA ASN A 128 18.12 11.94 -9.54
C ASN A 128 16.80 11.16 -9.44
N TRP A 129 16.13 10.91 -10.57
CA TRP A 129 14.95 10.05 -10.68
C TRP A 129 15.02 9.12 -11.90
N ASP A 130 16.10 9.17 -12.69
CA ASP A 130 16.24 8.35 -13.91
C ASP A 130 16.30 6.85 -13.60
N ASP A 131 16.73 6.47 -12.40
CA ASP A 131 16.75 5.10 -11.86
C ASP A 131 15.37 4.59 -11.45
N LEU A 132 14.41 5.49 -11.18
CA LEU A 132 13.04 5.14 -10.78
C LEU A 132 12.08 5.04 -11.96
N ALA A 133 12.48 5.55 -13.14
CA ALA A 133 11.65 5.61 -14.35
C ALA A 133 11.90 4.44 -15.33
N LYS A 134 12.63 3.40 -14.90
CA LYS A 134 12.95 2.20 -15.69
C LYS A 134 12.16 1.00 -15.22
#